data_AF-Q6CIV1-F1
#
_entry.id   AF-Q6CIV1-F1
#
_cell.length_a   1.000
_cell.length_b   1.000
_cell.length_c   1.000
_cell.angle_alpha   90.00
_cell.angle_beta   90.00
_cell.angle_gamma   90.00
#
_symmetry.space_group_name_H-M   'P 1'
#
loop_
_entity.id
_entity.type
_entity.pdbx_description
1 polymer ?
#
loop_
_entity_poly.entity_id
_entity_poly.type
_entity_poly.pdbx_seq_one_letter_code
_entity_poly.pdbx_strand_id
1 'polypeptide(L)'
;MAEVEKQDVDMLAAEQNDQVDQVEEEVDSEKIKLLTEATSEDGTSASFRITDEDHTLGNTLRYMIMKNPEVEFCGYSIPHPSENFLHIRIQTYGKITAVEALHKGLGDLMDMCDAVEDRFTQRIREM
;
A
#
# COMPACT_ATOMS: atom_id res chain seq x y z
N MET A 1 -1.47 45.12 -33.10
CA MET A 1 -0.59 43.96 -32.85
C MET A 1 0.24 44.30 -31.63
N ALA A 2 -0.22 43.87 -30.46
CA ALA A 2 0.57 43.93 -29.23
C ALA A 2 0.72 42.48 -28.80
N GLU A 3 1.97 42.02 -28.73
CA GLU A 3 2.36 40.70 -28.29
C GLU A 3 2.00 40.56 -26.82
N VAL A 4 1.17 39.57 -26.50
CA VAL A 4 0.89 39.18 -25.12
C VAL A 4 1.93 38.11 -24.77
N GLU A 5 2.79 38.46 -23.82
CA GLU A 5 3.79 37.58 -23.24
C GLU A 5 3.14 36.28 -22.75
N LYS A 6 3.70 35.16 -23.21
CA LYS A 6 3.37 33.83 -22.70
C LYS A 6 3.97 33.75 -21.29
N GLN A 7 3.13 33.77 -20.27
CA GLN A 7 3.52 33.19 -18.99
C GLN A 7 3.46 31.68 -19.15
N ASP A 8 4.58 31.13 -19.61
CA ASP A 8 4.85 29.70 -19.53
C ASP A 8 4.77 29.30 -18.05
N VAL A 9 3.88 28.36 -17.72
CA VAL A 9 3.93 27.66 -16.44
C VAL A 9 5.12 26.71 -16.55
N ASP A 10 6.28 27.26 -16.21
CA ASP A 10 7.55 26.59 -16.26
C ASP A 10 7.62 25.52 -15.17
N MET A 11 7.27 24.29 -15.54
CA MET A 11 7.59 23.07 -14.81
C MET A 11 8.73 22.33 -15.54
N LEU A 12 9.70 23.05 -16.15
CA LEU A 12 10.87 22.42 -16.73
C LEU A 12 11.98 22.22 -15.70
N ALA A 13 12.41 20.97 -15.69
CA ALA A 13 13.77 20.52 -15.45
C ALA A 13 14.26 20.58 -14.00
N ALA A 14 13.68 19.72 -13.15
CA ALA A 14 14.57 18.88 -12.35
C ALA A 14 15.25 17.93 -13.35
N GLU A 15 16.55 18.14 -13.51
CA GLU A 15 17.43 17.50 -14.47
C GLU A 15 17.28 15.97 -14.45
N GLN A 16 17.42 15.35 -15.62
CA GLN A 16 17.78 13.94 -15.73
C GLN A 16 19.12 13.74 -15.01
N ASN A 17 19.07 13.48 -13.72
CA ASN A 17 20.11 12.78 -13.02
C ASN A 17 19.68 11.33 -13.02
N ASP A 18 20.16 10.57 -14.02
CA ASP A 18 20.11 9.11 -14.08
C ASP A 18 21.08 8.51 -13.04
N GLN A 19 21.07 9.10 -11.83
CA GLN A 19 21.51 8.43 -10.62
C GLN A 19 20.31 7.61 -10.20
N VAL A 20 20.34 6.34 -10.60
CA VAL A 20 19.73 5.29 -9.79
C VAL A 20 20.40 5.42 -8.44
N ASP A 21 19.85 6.29 -7.58
CA ASP A 21 20.23 6.36 -6.19
C ASP A 21 20.02 4.94 -5.68
N GLN A 22 21.14 4.25 -5.45
CA GLN A 22 21.15 3.12 -4.55
C GLN A 22 20.86 3.72 -3.18
N VAL A 23 19.59 4.03 -2.92
CA VAL A 23 19.07 3.95 -1.58
C VAL A 23 19.30 2.50 -1.21
N GLU A 24 20.36 2.25 -0.44
CA GLU A 24 20.37 1.13 0.48
C GLU A 24 19.09 1.30 1.28
N GLU A 25 18.00 0.65 0.87
CA GLU A 25 16.80 0.58 1.68
C GLU A 25 17.24 -0.14 2.96
N GLU A 26 17.55 0.65 3.99
CA GLU A 26 17.53 0.17 5.36
C GLU A 26 16.11 -0.33 5.58
N VAL A 27 15.92 -1.64 5.33
CA VAL A 27 14.65 -2.30 5.52
C VAL A 27 14.32 -2.22 6.99
N ASP A 28 13.32 -1.40 7.31
CA ASP A 28 12.80 -1.27 8.67
C ASP A 28 12.17 -2.60 9.09
N SER A 29 12.99 -3.43 9.73
CA SER A 29 12.57 -4.73 10.26
C SER A 29 11.54 -4.63 11.38
N GLU A 30 11.29 -3.43 11.92
CA GLU A 30 10.32 -3.21 12.98
C GLU A 30 8.92 -2.86 12.46
N LYS A 31 8.82 -2.38 11.22
CA LYS A 31 7.56 -1.89 10.63
C LYS A 31 6.45 -2.93 10.59
N ILE A 32 6.77 -4.17 10.21
CA ILE A 32 5.82 -5.28 10.17
C ILE A 32 6.34 -6.49 10.97
N LYS A 33 5.55 -6.93 11.94
CA LYS A 33 5.86 -8.10 12.77
C LYS A 33 4.76 -9.14 12.62
N LEU A 34 5.14 -10.37 12.28
CA LEU A 34 4.23 -11.51 12.26
C LEU A 34 4.02 -12.00 13.71
N LEU A 35 2.75 -12.10 14.12
CA LEU A 35 2.39 -12.60 15.44
C LEU A 35 2.31 -14.12 15.37
N THR A 36 3.38 -14.81 15.77
CA THR A 36 3.50 -16.27 15.73
C THR A 36 2.43 -16.97 16.57
N GLU A 37 1.96 -16.35 17.66
CA GLU A 37 0.92 -16.89 18.55
C GLU A 37 -0.44 -17.08 17.85
N ALA A 38 -0.73 -16.27 16.83
CA ALA A 38 -2.01 -16.26 16.12
C ALA A 38 -1.89 -16.78 14.67
N THR A 39 -0.74 -17.35 14.33
CA THR A 39 -0.42 -17.91 13.01
C THR A 39 -0.55 -19.43 13.06
N SER A 40 -1.29 -20.01 12.12
CA SER A 40 -1.44 -21.46 11.99
C SER A 40 -0.14 -22.08 11.46
N GLU A 41 0.17 -23.31 11.87
CA GLU A 41 1.34 -24.07 11.38
C GLU A 41 1.34 -24.21 9.84
N ASP A 42 0.16 -24.27 9.22
CA ASP A 42 -0.03 -24.37 7.78
C ASP A 42 0.19 -23.03 7.03
N GLY A 43 0.39 -21.91 7.74
CA GLY A 43 0.59 -20.57 7.14
C GLY A 43 -0.64 -19.98 6.42
N THR A 44 -1.79 -20.66 6.47
CA THR A 44 -3.05 -20.25 5.84
C THR A 44 -3.77 -19.15 6.62
N SER A 45 -3.56 -19.10 7.94
CA SER A 45 -4.04 -18.04 8.82
C SER A 45 -2.87 -17.36 9.50
N ALA A 46 -2.78 -16.03 9.40
CA ALA A 46 -1.76 -15.24 10.09
C ALA A 46 -2.33 -13.91 10.60
N SER A 47 -1.72 -13.41 11.67
CA SER A 47 -1.97 -12.06 12.19
C SER A 47 -0.68 -11.25 12.10
N PHE A 48 -0.79 -10.03 11.59
CA PHE A 48 0.29 -9.09 11.40
C PHE A 48 0.08 -7.87 12.29
N ARG A 49 1.17 -7.38 12.88
CA ARG A 49 1.22 -6.09 13.56
C ARG A 49 2.03 -5.12 12.72
N ILE A 50 1.42 -4.00 12.36
CA ILE A 50 2.07 -2.92 11.62
C ILE A 50 2.19 -1.70 12.54
N THR A 51 3.38 -1.14 12.68
CA THR A 51 3.62 0.06 13.50
C THR A 51 3.35 1.33 12.71
N ASP A 52 2.94 2.39 13.40
CA ASP A 52 2.68 3.72 12.83
C ASP A 52 1.69 3.71 11.66
N GLU A 53 0.64 2.90 11.76
CA GLU A 53 -0.45 2.84 10.78
C GLU A 53 -1.81 2.85 11.48
N ASP A 54 -2.81 3.39 10.79
CA ASP A 54 -4.17 3.56 11.30
C ASP A 54 -5.25 3.07 10.32
N HIS A 55 -6.46 3.59 10.45
CA HIS A 55 -7.60 3.26 9.59
C HIS A 55 -7.35 3.55 8.11
N THR A 56 -6.44 4.46 7.77
CA THR A 56 -6.13 4.89 6.41
C THR A 56 -5.62 3.72 5.59
N LEU A 57 -4.51 3.09 6.02
CA LEU A 57 -3.98 1.89 5.39
C LEU A 57 -4.84 0.68 5.71
N GLY A 58 -5.28 0.51 6.97
CA GLY A 58 -5.99 -0.67 7.41
C GLY A 58 -7.29 -0.94 6.65
N ASN A 59 -8.14 0.07 6.47
CA ASN A 59 -9.41 -0.10 5.77
C ASN A 59 -9.21 -0.34 4.28
N THR A 60 -8.29 0.38 3.67
CA THR A 60 -8.00 0.28 2.23
C THR A 60 -7.41 -1.09 1.90
N LEU A 61 -6.41 -1.53 2.67
CA LEU A 61 -5.78 -2.83 2.50
C LEU A 61 -6.75 -3.98 2.77
N ARG A 62 -7.58 -3.88 3.81
CA ARG A 62 -8.66 -4.85 4.05
C ARG A 62 -9.58 -4.99 2.83
N TYR A 63 -9.97 -3.87 2.22
CA TYR A 63 -10.86 -3.89 1.06
C TYR A 63 -10.22 -4.60 -0.13
N MET A 64 -8.94 -4.34 -0.42
CA MET A 64 -8.21 -5.01 -1.51
C MET A 64 -8.06 -6.51 -1.27
N ILE A 65 -7.61 -6.90 -0.09
CA ILE A 65 -7.38 -8.31 0.24
C ILE A 65 -8.69 -9.11 0.16
N MET A 66 -9.81 -8.53 0.60
CA MET A 66 -11.14 -9.16 0.48
C MET A 66 -11.63 -9.34 -0.95
N LYS A 67 -11.03 -8.69 -1.96
CA LYS A 67 -11.35 -8.94 -3.37
C LYS A 67 -10.70 -10.22 -3.90
N ASN A 68 -9.67 -10.72 -3.23
CA ASN A 68 -9.02 -11.95 -3.63
C ASN A 68 -9.93 -13.15 -3.30
N PRO A 69 -10.38 -13.96 -4.29
CA PRO A 69 -11.27 -15.09 -4.03
C PRO A 69 -10.63 -16.22 -3.21
N GLU A 70 -9.32 -16.18 -3.02
CA GLU A 70 -8.58 -17.16 -2.22
C GLU A 70 -8.52 -16.81 -0.73
N VAL A 71 -8.97 -15.61 -0.36
CA VAL A 71 -9.07 -15.14 1.02
C VAL A 71 -10.48 -15.42 1.54
N GLU A 72 -10.55 -16.11 2.68
CA GLU A 72 -11.79 -16.38 3.39
C GLU A 72 -12.15 -15.24 4.34
N PHE A 73 -11.16 -14.74 5.07
CA PHE A 73 -11.35 -13.70 6.08
C PHE A 73 -10.21 -12.69 6.04
N CYS A 74 -10.57 -11.40 6.03
CA CYS A 74 -9.65 -10.32 6.28
C CYS A 74 -10.31 -9.25 7.16
N GLY A 75 -9.62 -8.86 8.22
CA GLY A 75 -10.06 -7.81 9.13
C GLY A 75 -8.87 -7.08 9.73
N TYR A 76 -9.09 -5.82 10.09
CA TYR A 76 -8.13 -5.05 10.86
C TYR A 76 -8.77 -4.55 12.17
N SER A 77 -7.93 -4.33 13.17
CA SER A 77 -8.34 -3.78 14.46
C SER A 77 -7.23 -2.93 15.06
N ILE A 78 -7.60 -1.81 15.66
CA ILE A 78 -6.71 -1.00 16.49
C ILE A 78 -7.07 -1.31 17.94
N PRO A 79 -6.16 -1.93 18.73
CA PRO A 79 -6.49 -2.39 20.07
C PRO A 79 -6.75 -1.23 21.03
N HIS A 80 -5.99 -0.14 20.91
CA HIS A 80 -6.19 1.07 21.70
C HIS A 80 -5.76 2.32 20.92
N PRO A 81 -6.54 3.42 20.91
CA PRO A 81 -6.22 4.62 20.13
C PRO A 81 -4.93 5.35 20.53
N SER A 82 -4.42 5.12 21.74
CA SER A 82 -3.16 5.71 22.21
C SER A 82 -1.92 4.94 21.78
N GLU A 83 -2.10 3.79 21.15
CA GLU A 83 -1.00 2.97 20.63
C GLU A 83 -1.06 2.97 19.11
N ASN A 84 0.02 3.43 18.47
CA ASN A 84 0.09 3.52 17.01
C ASN A 84 0.50 2.18 16.41
N PHE A 85 -0.31 1.14 16.62
CA PHE A 85 -0.14 -0.10 15.87
C PHE A 85 -1.46 -0.71 15.43
N LEU A 86 -1.44 -1.22 14.22
CA LEU A 86 -2.55 -1.82 13.51
C LEU A 86 -2.38 -3.33 13.53
N HIS A 87 -3.43 -4.06 13.92
CA HIS A 87 -3.46 -5.51 13.76
C HIS A 87 -4.28 -5.85 12.51
N ILE A 88 -3.71 -6.68 11.63
CA ILE A 88 -4.41 -7.24 10.46
C ILE A 88 -4.42 -8.75 10.58
N ARG A 89 -5.58 -9.37 10.42
CA ARG A 89 -5.73 -10.81 10.39
C ARG A 89 -6.21 -11.24 9.01
N ILE A 90 -5.53 -12.24 8.45
CA ILE A 90 -5.84 -12.83 7.14
C ILE A 90 -5.97 -14.34 7.32
N GLN A 91 -7.03 -14.91 6.74
CA GLN A 91 -7.24 -16.35 6.63
C GLN A 91 -7.61 -16.68 5.19
N THR A 92 -6.91 -17.65 4.61
CA THR A 92 -7.09 -18.10 3.23
C THR A 92 -7.74 -19.47 3.21
N TYR A 93 -8.34 -19.83 2.07
CA TYR A 93 -8.92 -21.17 1.88
C TYR A 93 -7.88 -22.30 1.73
N GLY A 94 -6.59 -22.01 1.95
CA GLY A 94 -5.51 -23.01 1.96
C GLY A 94 -4.77 -23.24 0.64
N LYS A 95 -5.08 -22.49 -0.41
CA LYS A 95 -4.32 -22.53 -1.68
C LYS A 95 -3.07 -21.66 -1.69
N ILE A 96 -3.14 -20.54 -0.98
CA ILE A 96 -2.08 -19.55 -0.84
C ILE A 96 -1.82 -19.28 0.65
N THR A 97 -0.62 -18.86 0.99
CA THR A 97 -0.29 -18.44 2.35
C THR A 97 -0.89 -17.06 2.65
N ALA A 98 -1.11 -16.76 3.93
CA ALA A 98 -1.58 -15.44 4.36
C ALA A 98 -0.58 -14.32 4.01
N VAL A 99 0.72 -14.64 3.95
CA VAL A 99 1.79 -13.70 3.57
C VAL A 99 1.73 -13.37 2.08
N GLU A 100 1.54 -14.38 1.21
CA GLU A 100 1.35 -14.15 -0.23
C GLU A 100 0.08 -13.34 -0.50
N ALA A 101 -1.01 -13.61 0.21
CA ALA A 101 -2.23 -12.83 0.12
C ALA A 101 -2.03 -11.35 0.50
N LEU A 102 -1.20 -11.10 1.52
CA LEU A 102 -0.83 -9.75 1.94
C LEU A 102 0.00 -9.03 0.87
N HIS A 103 1.03 -9.67 0.33
CA HIS A 103 1.86 -9.09 -0.74
C HIS A 103 1.05 -8.76 -1.99
N LYS A 104 0.18 -9.69 -2.42
CA LYS A 104 -0.71 -9.46 -3.55
C LYS A 104 -1.65 -8.28 -3.29
N GLY A 105 -2.24 -8.21 -2.11
CA GLY A 105 -3.13 -7.09 -1.74
C GLY A 105 -2.44 -5.73 -1.69
N LEU A 106 -1.16 -5.69 -1.29
CA LEU A 106 -0.34 -4.47 -1.35
C LEU A 106 0.00 -4.07 -2.78
N GLY A 107 0.37 -5.02 -3.64
CA GLY A 107 0.60 -4.76 -5.06
C GLY A 107 -0.64 -4.23 -5.78
N ASP A 108 -1.79 -4.89 -5.57
CA ASP A 108 -3.08 -4.46 -6.13
C ASP A 108 -3.48 -3.05 -5.67
N LEU A 109 -3.07 -2.64 -4.45
CA LEU A 109 -3.30 -1.29 -3.93
C LEU A 109 -2.43 -0.25 -4.64
N MET A 110 -1.15 -0.55 -4.89
CA MET A 110 -0.24 0.33 -5.63
C MET A 110 -0.76 0.55 -7.06
N ASP A 111 -1.10 -0.54 -7.76
CA ASP A 111 -1.66 -0.48 -9.11
C ASP A 111 -2.94 0.36 -9.19
N MET A 112 -3.79 0.32 -8.14
CA MET A 112 -4.98 1.16 -8.09
C MET A 112 -4.63 2.64 -7.94
N CYS A 113 -3.66 2.98 -7.10
CA CYS A 113 -3.22 4.36 -6.91
C CYS A 113 -2.67 4.94 -8.23
N ASP A 114 -1.81 4.19 -8.91
CA ASP A 114 -1.22 4.59 -10.20
C ASP A 114 -2.32 4.86 -11.24
N ALA A 115 -3.30 3.95 -11.36
CA ALA A 115 -4.41 4.10 -12.30
C ALA A 115 -5.30 5.32 -12.00
N VAL A 116 -5.44 5.70 -10.72
CA VAL A 116 -6.18 6.90 -10.31
C VAL A 116 -5.38 8.17 -10.62
N GLU A 117 -4.09 8.17 -10.32
CA GLU A 117 -3.18 9.28 -10.61
C GLU A 117 -3.09 9.59 -12.10
N ASP A 118 -2.91 8.57 -12.93
CA ASP A 118 -2.83 8.69 -14.39
C ASP A 118 -4.09 9.33 -14.97
N ARG A 119 -5.27 8.82 -14.56
CA ARG A 119 -6.56 9.35 -15.04
C ARG A 119 -6.78 10.78 -14.58
N PHE A 120 -6.43 11.10 -13.34
CA PHE A 120 -6.57 12.44 -12.80
C PHE A 120 -5.66 13.43 -13.54
N THR A 121 -4.38 13.07 -13.72
CA THR A 121 -3.40 13.88 -14.44
C THR A 121 -3.77 14.08 -15.90
N GLN A 122 -4.27 13.04 -16.56
CA GLN A 122 -4.78 13.15 -17.94
C GLN A 122 -5.93 14.17 -18.02
N ARG A 123 -6.90 14.09 -17.10
CA ARG A 123 -8.05 15.02 -17.09
C ARG A 123 -7.66 16.46 -16.79
N ILE A 124 -6.66 16.68 -15.94
CA ILE A 124 -6.12 18.02 -15.68
C ILE A 124 -5.42 18.58 -16.93
N ARG A 125 -4.68 17.76 -17.68
CA ARG A 125 -4.01 18.18 -18.92
C ARG A 125 -4.99 18.46 -20.07
N GLU A 126 -6.13 17.79 -20.07
CA GLU A 126 -7.23 17.99 -21.04
C GLU A 126 -8.12 19.21 -20.70
N MET A 127 -8.00 19.76 -19.48
CA MET A 127 -8.72 20.96 -19.03
C MET A 127 -8.02 22.24 -19.48
#